data_AF-A0A2J6W4S5-F1
#
_entry.id   AF-A0A2J6W4S5-F1
#
_cell.length_a   1.000
_cell.length_b   1.000
_cell.length_c   1.000
_cell.angle_alpha   90.00
_cell.angle_beta   90.00
_cell.angle_gamma   90.00
#
_symmetry.space_group_name_H-M   'P 1'
#
loop_
_entity.id
_entity.type
_entity.pdbx_description
1 polymer ?
#
loop_
_entity_poly.entity_id
_entity_poly.type
_entity_poly.pdbx_seq_one_letter_code
_entity_poly.pdbx_strand_id
1 'polypeptide(L)' 'MSNKVKVRSKEIEINDEVLLKIRKYANTEMTLDELAKELNLEGWEEAYEFVKKVPAWLLRSYSQRLVH' A
#
# COMPACT_ATOMS: atom_id res chain seq x y z
N MET A 1 -0.16 -16.74 1.41
CA MET A 1 1.13 -16.07 1.64
C MET A 1 0.85 -14.79 2.38
N SER A 2 1.22 -14.70 3.67
CA SER A 2 1.17 -13.42 4.38
C SER A 2 2.41 -12.62 3.99
N ASN A 3 2.24 -11.65 3.10
CA ASN A 3 3.32 -10.73 2.74
C ASN A 3 3.26 -9.57 3.71
N LYS A 4 4.17 -9.52 4.67
CA LYS A 4 4.31 -8.37 5.58
C LYS A 4 5.46 -7.49 5.12
N VAL A 5 5.25 -6.18 5.13
CA VAL A 5 6.26 -5.18 4.80
C VAL A 5 6.55 -4.36 6.04
N LYS A 6 7.82 -4.34 6.44
CA LYS A 6 8.29 -3.54 7.57
C LYS A 6 8.83 -2.19 7.09
N VAL A 7 8.34 -1.12 7.68
CA VAL A 7 8.79 0.27 7.46
C VAL A 7 9.16 0.85 8.81
N ARG A 8 10.43 1.20 8.98
CA ARG A 8 11.01 1.62 10.27
C ARG A 8 10.54 0.71 11.43
N SER A 9 9.68 1.24 12.30
CA SER A 9 9.16 0.58 13.50
C SER A 9 7.81 -0.13 13.29
N LYS A 10 7.19 0.03 12.11
CA LYS A 10 5.86 -0.50 11.78
C LYS A 10 5.95 -1.71 10.85
N GLU A 11 5.07 -2.67 11.09
CA GLU A 11 4.88 -3.85 10.23
C GLU A 11 3.46 -3.81 9.67
N ILE A 12 3.33 -3.78 8.35
CA ILE A 12 2.04 -3.74 7.65
C ILE A 12 1.85 -5.07 6.92
N GLU A 13 0.71 -5.71 7.15
CA GLU A 13 0.29 -6.87 6.38
C GLU A 13 -0.32 -6.42 5.04
N ILE A 14 0.21 -6.95 3.94
CA ILE A 14 -0.32 -6.70 2.60
C ILE A 14 -1.59 -7.56 2.42
N ASN A 15 -2.74 -6.94 2.69
CA ASN A 15 -4.07 -7.46 2.41
C ASN A 15 -4.74 -6.67 1.28
N ASP A 16 -5.97 -7.05 0.92
CA ASP A 16 -6.71 -6.43 -0.18
C ASP A 16 -7.00 -4.94 0.06
N GLU A 17 -7.23 -4.54 1.31
CA GLU A 17 -7.46 -3.14 1.70
C GLU A 17 -6.19 -2.29 1.48
N VAL A 18 -5.03 -2.79 1.91
CA VAL A 18 -3.74 -2.11 1.73
C VAL A 18 -3.38 -2.01 0.25
N LEU A 19 -3.63 -3.06 -0.53
CA LEU A 19 -3.45 -3.02 -1.99
C LEU A 19 -4.36 -1.98 -2.65
N LEU A 20 -5.61 -1.85 -2.20
CA LEU A 20 -6.54 -0.82 -2.71
C LEU A 20 -5.98 0.59 -2.45
N LYS A 21 -5.47 0.85 -1.24
CA LYS A 21 -4.85 2.13 -0.86
C LYS A 21 -3.64 2.47 -1.73
N ILE A 22 -2.71 1.52 -1.91
CA ILE A 22 -1.55 1.72 -2.79
C ILE A 22 -2.00 2.01 -4.23
N ARG A 23 -3.06 1.37 -4.71
CA ARG A 23 -3.59 1.60 -6.07
C ARG A 23 -4.20 2.98 -6.25
N LYS A 24 -4.99 3.46 -5.29
CA LYS A 24 -5.50 4.85 -5.32
C LYS A 24 -4.36 5.84 -5.46
N TYR A 25 -3.27 5.62 -4.71
CA TYR A 25 -2.04 6.39 -4.86
C TYR A 25 -1.41 6.23 -6.27
N ALA A 26 -1.24 5.00 -6.75
CA ALA A 26 -0.62 4.73 -8.06
C ALA A 26 -1.43 5.27 -9.26
N ASN A 27 -2.76 5.33 -9.14
CA ASN A 27 -3.66 5.95 -10.11
C ASN A 27 -3.76 7.48 -9.93
N THR A 28 -2.92 8.08 -9.09
CA THR A 28 -2.89 9.52 -8.77
C THR A 28 -4.20 10.07 -8.18
N GLU A 29 -5.06 9.20 -7.63
CA GLU A 29 -6.25 9.60 -6.87
C GLU A 29 -5.91 10.01 -5.44
N MET A 30 -4.65 9.81 -5.02
CA MET A 30 -4.17 10.05 -3.66
C MET A 30 -2.68 10.42 -3.66
N THR A 31 -2.24 11.20 -2.68
CA THR A 31 -0.85 11.60 -2.42
C THR A 31 -0.14 10.64 -1.45
N LEU A 32 1.19 10.74 -1.32
CA LEU A 32 1.94 9.94 -0.33
C LEU A 32 1.56 10.28 1.13
N ASP A 33 1.26 11.54 1.42
CA ASP A 33 0.80 11.95 2.75
C ASP A 33 -0.57 11.37 3.10
N GLU A 34 -1.48 11.30 2.14
CA GLU A 34 -2.78 10.64 2.31
C GLU A 34 -2.63 9.12 2.44
N LEU A 35 -1.75 8.51 1.63
CA LEU A 35 -1.40 7.10 1.78
C LEU A 35 -0.84 6.81 3.17
N ALA A 36 0.03 7.69 3.67
CA ALA A 36 0.61 7.56 5.00
C ALA A 36 -0.48 7.58 6.07
N LYS A 37 -1.42 8.53 5.99
CA LYS A 37 -2.57 8.61 6.91
C LYS A 37 -3.43 7.35 6.86
N GLU A 38 -3.75 6.86 5.67
CA GLU A 38 -4.59 5.67 5.50
C GLU A 38 -3.92 4.37 5.97
N LEU A 39 -2.59 4.30 5.91
CA LEU A 39 -1.79 3.16 6.38
C LEU A 39 -1.25 3.36 7.80
N ASN A 40 -1.65 4.43 8.48
CA ASN A 40 -1.15 4.81 9.80
C ASN A 40 0.39 4.84 9.86
N LEU A 41 1.03 5.40 8.83
CA LEU A 41 2.46 5.64 8.70
C LEU A 41 2.83 7.07 9.12
N GLU A 42 4.08 7.29 9.52
CA GLU A 42 4.60 8.60 9.91
C GLU A 42 5.09 9.38 8.69
N GLY A 43 4.15 10.14 8.10
CA GLY A 43 4.45 11.05 7.00
C GLY A 43 4.72 10.37 5.66
N TRP A 44 4.89 11.19 4.63
CA TRP A 44 5.08 10.72 3.26
C TRP A 44 6.34 9.86 3.05
N GLU A 45 7.39 10.05 3.86
CA GLU A 45 8.64 9.28 3.78
C GLU A 45 8.41 7.79 4.02
N GLU A 46 7.67 7.45 5.09
CA GLU A 46 7.34 6.04 5.40
C GLU A 46 6.43 5.44 4.33
N ALA A 47 5.46 6.20 3.81
CA ALA A 47 4.62 5.75 2.70
C ALA A 47 5.43 5.49 1.43
N TYR A 48 6.42 6.33 1.13
CA TYR A 48 7.32 6.14 -0.01
C TYR A 48 8.17 4.87 0.15
N GLU A 49 8.76 4.66 1.33
CA GLU A 49 9.50 3.43 1.64
C GLU A 49 8.62 2.19 1.52
N PHE A 50 7.38 2.27 2.01
CA PHE A 50 6.41 1.20 1.93
C PHE A 50 6.16 0.79 0.47
N VAL A 51 5.74 1.74 -0.36
CA VAL A 51 5.44 1.50 -1.79
C VAL A 51 6.65 0.91 -2.51
N LYS A 52 7.85 1.38 -2.21
CA LYS A 52 9.10 0.87 -2.81
C LYS A 52 9.39 -0.59 -2.44
N LYS A 53 8.98 -1.04 -1.25
CA LYS A 53 9.13 -2.43 -0.79
C LYS A 53 8.04 -3.35 -1.32
N VAL A 54 6.92 -2.82 -1.79
CA VAL A 54 5.83 -3.60 -2.38
C VAL A 54 6.24 -4.07 -3.79
N PRO A 55 6.24 -5.38 -4.06
CA PRO A 55 6.52 -5.88 -5.40
C PRO A 55 5.51 -5.40 -6.45
N ALA A 56 6.00 -4.92 -7.60
CA ALA A 56 5.16 -4.38 -8.66
C ALA A 56 4.12 -5.38 -9.23
N TRP A 57 4.38 -6.69 -9.12
CA TRP A 57 3.43 -7.72 -9.57
C TRP A 57 2.18 -7.80 -8.67
N LEU A 58 2.26 -7.43 -7.39
CA LEU A 58 1.09 -7.36 -6.50
C LEU A 58 0.09 -6.27 -6.92
N LEU A 59 0.58 -5.18 -7.51
CA LEU A 59 -0.27 -4.13 -8.07
C LEU A 59 -1.00 -4.58 -9.34
N ARG A 60 -0.44 -5.58 -10.05
CA ARG A 60 -1.00 -6.15 -11.28
C ARG A 60 -1.93 -7.32 -11.03
N SER A 61 -1.75 -8.09 -9.94
CA SER A 61 -2.36 -9.41 -9.76
C SER A 61 -3.80 -9.44 -9.23
N TYR A 62 -4.45 -8.30 -8.98
CA TYR A 62 -5.85 -8.33 -8.53
C TYR A 62 -6.83 -8.45 -9.70
N SER A 63 -7.38 -9.66 -9.90
CA SER A 63 -8.50 -9.94 -10.79
C SER A 63 -9.82 -9.71 -10.05
N GLN A 64 -10.63 -8.74 -10.48
CA GLN A 64 -12.11 -8.76 -10.53
C GLN A 64 -12.95 -9.36 -9.38
N ARG A 65 -12.46 -9.53 -8.14
CA ARG A 65 -13.22 -10.24 -7.09
C ARG A 65 -13.74 -9.43 -5.90
N LEU A 66 -13.52 -8.11 -5.88
CA LEU A 66 -14.09 -7.20 -4.88
C LEU A 66 -14.86 -6.02 -5.52
N VAL A 67 -15.39 -6.24 -6.72
CA VAL A 67 -16.48 -5.43 -7.28
C VAL A 67 -17.69 -6.35 -7.37
N HIS A 68 -18.23 -6.73 -6.22
CA HIS A 68 -19.54 -7.36 -6.08
C HIS A 68 -20.27 -6.70 -4.93
#